data_AF-Q5YWG9-F1
#
_entry.id   AF-Q5YWG9-F1
#
_cell.length_a   1.000
_cell.length_b   1.000
_cell.length_c   1.000
_cell.angle_alpha   90.00
_cell.angle_beta   90.00
_cell.angle_gamma   90.00
#
_symmetry.space_group_name_H-M   'P 1'
#
loop_
_entity.id
_entity.type
_entity.pdbx_description
1 polymer ?
#
loop_
_entity_poly.entity_id
_entity_poly.type
_entity_poly.pdbx_seq_one_letter_code
_entity_poly.pdbx_strand_id
1 'polypeptide(L)'
;MRIGIMLNEHAGPDSLRLLTDELRRNADEGFDSSWLTHVFGVDALTALAVAGSRVPDIAIGTAVVPTYPRHPGALAQQARTTALAVGPDRLTLGIGLSHQMVIENMYGYDFARPVRHLREYLEVLMPLVDGQPVSFSGETVSANLQLSVPNDDRVPVLVAALGEQMLRLAGKRTDGTVLWMTGPTTIRDHIAPTITAAATEAGRPAPRIVCALPVLVTDDPDGARERAAKVFKIYGSLPSYRAMMDREGAAGPADLAIVGTEDQVAERVRTVFAAGATEFVGIVFADGDDATRTRKLLTDLKS
;
A
#
# COMPACT_ATOMS: atom_id res chain seq x y z
N MET A 1 -17.36 -5.94 3.49
CA MET A 1 -16.15 -5.10 3.73
C MET A 1 -15.15 -5.36 2.59
N ARG A 2 -14.33 -4.39 2.14
CA ARG A 2 -13.33 -4.65 1.09
C ARG A 2 -12.08 -5.28 1.71
N ILE A 3 -11.77 -6.51 1.35
CA ILE A 3 -10.68 -7.30 1.93
C ILE A 3 -9.67 -7.67 0.86
N GLY A 4 -8.43 -7.22 1.04
CA GLY A 4 -7.29 -7.59 0.23
C GLY A 4 -6.27 -8.41 0.99
N ILE A 5 -5.24 -8.85 0.27
CA ILE A 5 -4.12 -9.61 0.83
C ILE A 5 -2.80 -9.16 0.22
N MET A 6 -1.72 -9.22 1.00
CA MET A 6 -0.37 -8.95 0.50
C MET A 6 0.16 -10.16 -0.26
N LEU A 7 0.73 -9.92 -1.43
CA LEU A 7 1.48 -10.91 -2.21
C LEU A 7 2.87 -11.10 -1.61
N ASN A 8 3.36 -12.34 -1.69
CA ASN A 8 4.72 -12.65 -1.26
C ASN A 8 5.74 -12.29 -2.34
N GLU A 9 6.90 -11.83 -1.91
CA GLU A 9 8.06 -11.68 -2.79
C GLU A 9 8.74 -13.05 -2.95
N HIS A 10 8.54 -13.69 -4.10
CA HIS A 10 9.13 -15.00 -4.40
C HIS A 10 10.58 -14.87 -4.85
N ALA A 11 11.47 -15.68 -4.28
CA ALA A 11 12.87 -15.75 -4.69
C ALA A 11 13.09 -16.77 -5.84
N GLY A 12 14.15 -16.57 -6.62
CA GLY A 12 14.58 -17.51 -7.65
C GLY A 12 13.98 -17.27 -9.05
N PRO A 13 14.35 -18.10 -10.04
CA PRO A 13 14.02 -17.88 -11.45
C PRO A 13 12.52 -18.04 -11.76
N ASP A 14 11.78 -18.75 -10.90
CA ASP A 14 10.35 -19.01 -11.05
C ASP A 14 9.45 -17.95 -10.41
N SER A 15 10.03 -16.86 -9.88
CA SER A 15 9.34 -15.86 -9.05
C SER A 15 8.06 -15.31 -9.69
N LEU A 16 8.08 -14.96 -10.97
CA LEU A 16 6.92 -14.41 -11.68
C LEU A 16 5.82 -15.46 -11.92
N ARG A 17 6.20 -16.74 -12.09
CA ARG A 17 5.22 -17.84 -12.20
C ARG A 17 4.53 -18.05 -10.86
N LEU A 18 5.30 -18.13 -9.78
CA LEU A 18 4.76 -18.28 -8.42
C LEU A 18 3.86 -17.11 -8.02
N LEU A 19 4.24 -15.88 -8.39
CA LEU A 19 3.41 -14.69 -8.20
C LEU A 19 2.09 -14.79 -8.97
N THR A 20 2.11 -15.31 -10.20
CA THR A 20 0.90 -15.52 -11.00
C THR A 20 -0.01 -16.59 -10.38
N ASP A 21 0.57 -17.67 -9.88
CA ASP A 21 -0.15 -18.76 -9.22
C ASP A 21 -0.78 -18.27 -7.90
N GLU A 22 -0.05 -17.49 -7.11
CA GLU A 22 -0.56 -16.85 -5.89
C GLU A 22 -1.68 -15.85 -6.20
N LEU A 23 -1.53 -15.01 -7.21
CA LEU A 23 -2.58 -14.06 -7.61
C LEU A 23 -3.86 -14.78 -8.04
N ARG A 24 -3.74 -15.88 -8.78
CA ARG A 24 -4.89 -16.72 -9.17
C ARG A 24 -5.56 -17.34 -7.96
N ARG A 25 -4.77 -17.89 -7.03
CA ARG A 25 -5.30 -18.43 -5.77
C ARG A 25 -6.05 -17.35 -4.98
N ASN A 26 -5.53 -16.13 -4.89
CA ASN A 26 -6.20 -15.03 -4.20
C ASN A 26 -7.55 -14.68 -4.85
N ALA A 27 -7.62 -14.71 -6.19
CA ALA A 27 -8.87 -14.51 -6.92
C ALA A 27 -9.87 -15.64 -6.66
N ASP A 28 -9.42 -16.91 -6.74
CA ASP A 28 -10.25 -18.10 -6.52
C ASP A 28 -10.78 -18.19 -5.08
N GLU A 29 -9.99 -17.77 -4.10
CA GLU A 29 -10.41 -17.66 -2.69
C GLU A 29 -11.38 -16.47 -2.46
N GLY A 30 -11.48 -15.55 -3.42
CA GLY A 30 -12.44 -14.45 -3.38
C GLY A 30 -11.93 -13.18 -2.70
N PHE A 31 -10.62 -12.89 -2.67
CA PHE A 31 -10.13 -11.59 -2.23
C PHE A 31 -10.50 -10.47 -3.21
N ASP A 32 -10.77 -9.26 -2.71
CA ASP A 32 -11.11 -8.10 -3.56
C ASP A 32 -9.88 -7.48 -4.23
N SER A 33 -8.71 -7.62 -3.60
CA SER A 33 -7.45 -7.05 -4.08
C SER A 33 -6.23 -7.84 -3.62
N SER A 34 -5.17 -7.76 -4.41
CA SER A 34 -3.83 -8.21 -4.03
C SER A 34 -2.81 -7.06 -4.13
N TRP A 35 -1.96 -6.91 -3.13
CA TRP A 35 -0.99 -5.82 -3.06
C TRP A 35 0.44 -6.35 -3.11
N LEU A 36 1.33 -5.68 -3.86
CA LEU A 36 2.75 -6.05 -3.94
C LEU A 36 3.63 -4.91 -3.45
N THR A 37 4.56 -5.21 -2.56
CA THR A 37 5.56 -4.24 -2.11
C THR A 37 6.64 -4.05 -3.18
N HIS A 38 7.27 -2.88 -3.20
CA HIS A 38 8.41 -2.60 -4.06
C HIS A 38 9.62 -2.31 -3.18
N VAL A 39 10.46 -3.32 -2.97
CA VAL A 39 11.63 -3.23 -2.11
C VAL A 39 12.90 -3.47 -2.94
N PHE A 40 13.49 -4.67 -2.86
CA PHE A 40 14.79 -4.97 -3.50
C PHE A 40 14.79 -6.25 -4.37
N GLY A 41 13.67 -6.94 -4.54
CA GLY A 41 13.55 -8.01 -5.55
C GLY A 41 12.89 -7.51 -6.82
N VAL A 42 11.77 -8.11 -7.22
CA VAL A 42 11.16 -7.84 -8.53
C VAL A 42 10.57 -6.43 -8.61
N ASP A 43 10.63 -5.82 -9.79
CA ASP A 43 9.93 -4.55 -10.03
C ASP A 43 8.41 -4.78 -9.96
N ALA A 44 7.77 -4.19 -8.94
CA ALA A 44 6.37 -4.46 -8.63
C ALA A 44 5.41 -4.19 -9.81
N LEU A 45 5.55 -3.07 -10.54
CA LEU A 45 4.66 -2.76 -11.66
C LEU A 45 4.85 -3.72 -12.83
N THR A 46 6.09 -4.06 -13.15
CA THR A 46 6.41 -5.06 -14.18
C THR A 46 5.85 -6.42 -13.80
N ALA A 47 6.06 -6.86 -12.56
CA ALA A 47 5.56 -8.14 -12.07
C ALA A 47 4.02 -8.19 -12.08
N LEU A 48 3.36 -7.10 -11.68
CA LEU A 48 1.90 -6.98 -11.71
C LEU A 48 1.34 -6.93 -13.14
N ALA A 49 2.03 -6.31 -14.11
CA ALA A 49 1.62 -6.37 -15.51
C ALA A 49 1.66 -7.81 -16.05
N VAL A 50 2.72 -8.56 -15.71
CA VAL A 50 2.91 -9.96 -16.12
C VAL A 50 1.87 -10.88 -15.47
N ALA A 51 1.72 -10.83 -14.15
CA ALA A 51 0.80 -11.70 -13.42
C ALA A 51 -0.68 -11.29 -13.65
N GLY A 52 -0.98 -9.99 -13.51
CA GLY A 52 -2.34 -9.45 -13.57
C GLY A 52 -3.01 -9.57 -14.94
N SER A 53 -2.25 -9.58 -16.04
CA SER A 53 -2.78 -9.84 -17.38
C SER A 53 -3.26 -11.28 -17.58
N ARG A 54 -2.89 -12.21 -16.68
CA ARG A 54 -3.27 -13.64 -16.73
C ARG A 54 -4.33 -14.02 -15.69
N VAL A 55 -4.75 -13.08 -14.85
CA VAL A 55 -5.70 -13.29 -13.75
C VAL A 55 -6.64 -12.08 -13.69
N PRO A 56 -7.69 -12.00 -14.52
CA PRO A 56 -8.51 -10.79 -14.68
C PRO A 56 -9.42 -10.46 -13.48
N ASP A 57 -9.71 -11.44 -12.62
CA ASP A 57 -10.85 -11.38 -11.67
C ASP A 57 -10.52 -10.77 -10.29
N ILE A 58 -9.36 -10.11 -10.15
CA ILE A 58 -8.93 -9.48 -8.89
C ILE A 58 -8.28 -8.12 -9.12
N ALA A 59 -8.52 -7.15 -8.26
CA ALA A 59 -7.81 -5.87 -8.32
C ALA A 59 -6.37 -6.03 -7.81
N ILE A 60 -5.46 -5.18 -8.27
CA ILE A 60 -4.05 -5.21 -7.89
C ILE A 60 -3.55 -3.83 -7.51
N GLY A 61 -2.60 -3.76 -6.60
CA GLY A 61 -1.97 -2.49 -6.23
C GLY A 61 -0.56 -2.61 -5.72
N THR A 62 0.14 -1.49 -5.67
CA THR A 62 1.49 -1.42 -5.10
C THR A 62 1.46 -0.86 -3.68
N ALA A 63 2.27 -1.40 -2.77
CA ALA A 63 2.32 -0.98 -1.37
C ALA A 63 3.77 -0.91 -0.83
N VAL A 64 4.66 -0.04 -1.33
CA VAL A 64 4.48 1.04 -2.32
C VAL A 64 5.73 1.19 -3.19
N VAL A 65 5.59 1.79 -4.37
CA VAL A 65 6.73 2.16 -5.23
C VAL A 65 7.47 3.38 -4.66
N PRO A 66 8.80 3.31 -4.41
CA PRO A 66 9.58 4.46 -3.97
C PRO A 66 9.62 5.57 -5.01
N THR A 67 9.38 6.81 -4.59
CA THR A 67 9.34 7.99 -5.48
C THR A 67 10.72 8.53 -5.84
N TYR A 68 11.71 8.41 -4.95
CA TYR A 68 13.05 8.99 -5.19
C TYR A 68 13.81 8.36 -6.36
N PRO A 69 13.85 7.02 -6.51
CA PRO A 69 14.67 6.39 -7.55
C PRO A 69 14.12 6.56 -8.98
N ARG A 70 12.95 7.17 -9.17
CA ARG A 70 12.28 7.26 -10.48
C ARG A 70 11.67 8.61 -10.72
N HIS A 71 11.93 9.20 -11.88
CA HIS A 71 11.25 10.41 -12.33
C HIS A 71 9.72 10.17 -12.43
N PRO A 72 8.86 11.11 -11.99
CA PRO A 72 7.40 10.91 -11.99
C PRO A 72 6.81 10.66 -13.38
N GLY A 73 7.39 11.24 -14.43
CA GLY A 73 6.98 10.96 -15.81
C GLY A 73 7.23 9.51 -16.24
N ALA A 74 8.34 8.91 -15.80
CA ALA A 74 8.63 7.50 -16.06
C ALA A 74 7.68 6.60 -15.26
N LEU A 75 7.44 6.92 -13.99
CA LEU A 75 6.50 6.15 -13.17
C LEU A 75 5.07 6.23 -13.71
N ALA A 76 4.62 7.41 -14.17
CA ALA A 76 3.31 7.57 -14.80
C ALA A 76 3.18 6.67 -16.05
N GLN A 77 4.22 6.63 -16.90
CA GLN A 77 4.25 5.78 -18.08
C GLN A 77 4.18 4.29 -17.70
N GLN A 78 4.95 3.86 -16.71
CA GLN A 78 4.94 2.48 -16.21
C GLN A 78 3.56 2.11 -15.65
N ALA A 79 2.96 2.98 -14.83
CA ALA A 79 1.65 2.74 -14.23
C ALA A 79 0.55 2.64 -15.29
N ARG A 80 0.52 3.55 -16.26
CA ARG A 80 -0.46 3.49 -17.37
C ARG A 80 -0.23 2.27 -18.25
N THR A 81 1.01 1.90 -18.54
CA THR A 81 1.32 0.68 -19.31
C THR A 81 0.86 -0.58 -18.57
N THR A 82 1.04 -0.60 -17.25
CA THR A 82 0.56 -1.69 -16.39
C THR A 82 -0.96 -1.75 -16.41
N ALA A 83 -1.66 -0.61 -16.25
CA ALA A 83 -3.12 -0.54 -16.33
C ALA A 83 -3.65 -1.01 -17.69
N LEU A 84 -3.00 -0.62 -18.79
CA LEU A 84 -3.32 -1.12 -20.13
C LEU A 84 -3.20 -2.65 -20.22
N ALA A 85 -2.18 -3.24 -19.60
CA ALA A 85 -1.95 -4.69 -19.64
C ALA A 85 -2.96 -5.49 -18.80
N VAL A 86 -3.44 -4.93 -17.68
CA VAL A 86 -4.31 -5.65 -16.74
C VAL A 86 -5.80 -5.33 -16.93
N GLY A 87 -6.13 -4.23 -17.60
CA GLY A 87 -7.51 -3.80 -17.85
C GLY A 87 -7.98 -2.66 -16.93
N PRO A 88 -9.15 -2.08 -17.25
CA PRO A 88 -9.69 -0.90 -16.60
C PRO A 88 -9.97 -1.16 -15.11
N ASP A 89 -9.84 -0.12 -14.28
CA ASP A 89 -10.18 -0.11 -12.85
C ASP A 89 -9.51 -1.19 -11.97
N ARG A 90 -8.48 -1.86 -12.48
CA ARG A 90 -7.81 -2.95 -11.76
C ARG A 90 -6.52 -2.56 -11.06
N LEU A 91 -5.79 -1.56 -11.55
CA LEU A 91 -4.54 -1.12 -10.93
C LEU A 91 -4.77 0.06 -9.99
N THR A 92 -4.29 -0.04 -8.75
CA THR A 92 -4.07 1.11 -7.86
C THR A 92 -2.56 1.32 -7.63
N LEU A 93 -2.02 2.47 -8.03
CA LEU A 93 -0.62 2.83 -7.82
C LEU A 93 -0.43 3.40 -6.41
N GLY A 94 0.06 2.58 -5.47
CA GLY A 94 0.59 3.10 -4.21
C GLY A 94 2.04 3.54 -4.35
N ILE A 95 2.33 4.78 -3.93
CA ILE A 95 3.66 5.39 -3.92
C ILE A 95 4.09 5.79 -2.51
N GLY A 96 5.39 5.90 -2.28
CA GLY A 96 5.90 6.43 -1.01
C GLY A 96 7.33 6.89 -1.08
N LEU A 97 7.74 7.62 -0.05
CA LEU A 97 9.08 8.21 0.01
C LEU A 97 10.19 7.20 0.33
N SER A 98 9.83 5.98 0.74
CA SER A 98 10.73 5.04 1.42
C SER A 98 11.25 5.63 2.75
N HIS A 99 12.38 5.11 3.24
CA HIS A 99 13.01 5.53 4.49
C HIS A 99 14.31 6.28 4.20
N GLN A 100 14.63 7.28 5.02
CA GLN A 100 15.84 8.10 4.85
C GLN A 100 17.09 7.24 4.67
N MET A 101 17.30 6.21 5.50
CA MET A 101 18.45 5.33 5.38
C MET A 101 18.53 4.60 4.03
N VAL A 102 17.39 4.26 3.43
CA VAL A 102 17.35 3.61 2.11
C VAL A 102 17.69 4.62 1.03
N ILE A 103 17.06 5.81 1.08
CA ILE A 103 17.25 6.83 0.07
C ILE A 103 18.67 7.42 0.08
N GLU A 104 19.20 7.74 1.26
CA GLU A 104 20.53 8.33 1.40
C GLU A 104 21.63 7.27 1.33
N ASN A 105 21.57 6.21 2.14
CA ASN A 105 22.72 5.31 2.27
C ASN A 105 22.78 4.22 1.19
N MET A 106 21.65 3.84 0.60
CA MET A 106 21.63 2.77 -0.42
C MET A 106 21.52 3.34 -1.83
N TYR A 107 20.68 4.36 -2.04
CA TYR A 107 20.49 4.96 -3.36
C TYR A 107 21.30 6.25 -3.59
N GLY A 108 21.84 6.88 -2.55
CA GLY A 108 22.68 8.07 -2.69
C GLY A 108 21.95 9.38 -3.02
N TYR A 109 20.63 9.45 -2.79
CA TYR A 109 19.84 10.67 -2.99
C TYR A 109 19.73 11.51 -1.71
N ASP A 110 19.42 12.80 -1.86
CA ASP A 110 19.10 13.70 -0.74
C ASP A 110 17.66 13.52 -0.23
N PHE A 111 17.48 13.22 1.06
CA PHE A 111 16.17 13.08 1.70
C PHE A 111 15.76 14.32 2.52
N ALA A 112 16.50 15.43 2.49
CA ALA A 112 16.30 16.56 3.41
C ALA A 112 14.92 17.25 3.31
N ARG A 113 14.25 17.18 2.16
CA ARG A 113 12.99 17.92 1.89
C ARG A 113 11.86 17.01 1.42
N PRO A 114 11.44 16.01 2.23
CA PRO A 114 10.53 14.95 1.79
C PRO A 114 9.13 15.44 1.42
N VAL A 115 8.59 16.43 2.16
CA VAL A 115 7.28 17.04 1.87
C VAL A 115 7.31 17.81 0.55
N ARG A 116 8.40 18.56 0.29
CA ARG A 116 8.58 19.28 -0.97
C ARG A 116 8.73 18.31 -2.13
N HIS A 117 9.57 17.29 -1.97
CA HIS A 117 9.75 16.23 -2.96
C HIS A 117 8.40 15.65 -3.36
N LEU A 118 7.61 15.17 -2.40
CA LEU A 118 6.31 14.57 -2.72
C LEU A 118 5.37 15.56 -3.41
N ARG A 119 5.31 16.81 -2.94
CA ARG A 119 4.46 17.85 -3.56
C ARG A 119 4.83 18.03 -5.04
N GLU A 120 6.10 18.28 -5.34
CA GLU A 120 6.57 18.47 -6.72
C GLU A 120 6.41 17.21 -7.57
N TYR A 121 6.63 16.04 -6.97
CA TYR A 121 6.40 14.75 -7.61
C TYR A 121 4.94 14.59 -8.05
N LEU A 122 3.99 14.96 -7.19
CA LEU A 122 2.55 14.87 -7.48
C LEU A 122 2.07 15.92 -8.51
N GLU A 123 2.67 17.12 -8.54
CA GLU A 123 2.39 18.12 -9.60
C GLU A 123 2.72 17.56 -10.99
N VAL A 124 3.69 16.64 -11.10
CA VAL A 124 4.01 15.94 -12.35
C VAL A 124 3.23 14.66 -12.53
N LEU A 125 3.16 13.80 -11.51
CA LEU A 125 2.57 12.47 -11.62
C LEU A 125 1.07 12.52 -11.91
N MET A 126 0.32 13.35 -11.18
CA MET A 126 -1.15 13.31 -11.21
C MET A 126 -1.74 13.64 -12.58
N PRO A 127 -1.34 14.72 -13.29
CA PRO A 127 -1.84 14.98 -14.64
C PRO A 127 -1.53 13.83 -15.61
N LEU A 128 -0.32 13.25 -15.51
CA LEU A 128 0.13 12.22 -16.45
C LEU A 128 -0.61 10.89 -16.29
N VAL A 129 -0.92 10.49 -15.06
CA VAL A 129 -1.76 9.30 -14.80
C VAL A 129 -3.23 9.52 -15.17
N ASP A 130 -3.66 10.78 -15.30
CA ASP A 130 -5.00 11.22 -15.74
C ASP A 130 -5.10 11.47 -17.25
N GLY A 131 -4.09 11.09 -18.04
CA GLY A 131 -4.14 11.30 -19.49
C GLY A 131 -3.71 12.70 -19.96
N GLN A 132 -3.39 13.61 -19.04
CA GLN A 132 -3.18 15.01 -19.35
C GLN A 132 -1.70 15.34 -19.60
N PRO A 133 -1.39 16.33 -20.45
CA PRO A 133 -0.04 16.87 -20.54
C PRO A 133 0.36 17.58 -19.24
N VAL A 134 1.66 17.73 -19.02
CA VAL A 134 2.19 18.49 -17.88
C VAL A 134 3.29 19.44 -18.31
N SER A 135 3.30 20.63 -17.70
CA SER A 135 4.40 21.59 -17.76
C SER A 135 4.62 22.13 -16.34
N PHE A 136 5.65 21.62 -15.67
CA PHE A 136 5.97 21.94 -14.28
C PHE A 136 7.48 22.13 -14.11
N SER A 137 7.89 23.17 -13.40
CA SER A 137 9.28 23.46 -13.06
C SER A 137 9.41 23.67 -11.56
N GLY A 138 9.87 22.63 -10.85
CA GLY A 138 10.14 22.65 -9.41
C GLY A 138 11.64 22.67 -9.10
N GLU A 139 11.98 22.67 -7.81
CA GLU A 139 13.37 22.65 -7.36
C GLU A 139 14.00 21.26 -7.43
N THR A 140 13.19 20.21 -7.24
CA THR A 140 13.62 18.80 -7.15
C THR A 140 13.17 17.99 -8.36
N VAL A 141 12.08 18.42 -9.02
CA VAL A 141 11.52 17.76 -10.20
C VAL A 141 11.10 18.83 -11.22
N SER A 142 11.36 18.58 -12.50
CA SER A 142 10.85 19.39 -13.61
C SER A 142 10.43 18.48 -14.76
N ALA A 143 9.31 18.80 -15.41
CA ALA A 143 8.77 18.02 -16.52
C ALA A 143 7.99 18.90 -17.49
N ASN A 144 8.20 18.69 -18.78
CA ASN A 144 7.36 19.23 -19.85
C ASN A 144 7.13 18.09 -20.85
N LEU A 145 6.06 17.31 -20.65
CA LEU A 145 5.81 16.10 -21.44
C LEU A 145 4.33 15.70 -21.47
N GLN A 146 3.97 14.89 -22.44
CA GLN A 146 2.68 14.22 -22.56
C GLN A 146 2.92 12.74 -22.87
N LEU A 147 2.14 11.86 -22.26
CA LEU A 147 2.20 10.42 -22.53
C LEU A 147 1.21 10.04 -23.64
N SER A 148 1.61 9.09 -24.47
CA SER A 148 0.80 8.53 -25.56
C SER A 148 0.42 7.06 -25.32
N VAL A 149 0.42 6.60 -24.05
CA VAL A 149 -0.02 5.25 -23.69
C VAL A 149 -1.51 5.12 -24.07
N PRO A 150 -1.90 4.09 -24.86
CA PRO A 150 -3.23 4.02 -25.45
C PRO A 150 -4.27 3.45 -24.47
N ASN A 151 -4.50 4.14 -23.36
CA ASN A 151 -5.62 3.88 -22.45
C ASN A 151 -6.32 5.18 -22.06
N ASP A 152 -7.64 5.12 -21.97
CA ASP A 152 -8.47 6.30 -21.66
C ASP A 152 -8.67 6.49 -20.15
N ASP A 153 -8.55 5.41 -19.38
CA ASP A 153 -8.79 5.43 -17.94
C ASP A 153 -7.60 6.02 -17.16
N ARG A 154 -7.94 6.75 -16.09
CA ARG A 154 -6.95 7.19 -15.09
C ARG A 154 -6.42 6.00 -14.29
N VAL A 155 -5.21 6.15 -13.74
CA VAL A 155 -4.69 5.21 -12.73
C VAL A 155 -4.86 5.82 -11.33
N PRO A 156 -5.69 5.23 -10.45
CA PRO A 156 -5.80 5.68 -9.06
C PRO A 156 -4.45 5.65 -8.34
N VAL A 157 -4.16 6.69 -7.56
CA VAL A 157 -2.92 6.86 -6.80
C VAL A 157 -3.19 6.95 -5.31
N LEU A 158 -2.50 6.14 -4.51
CA LEU A 158 -2.47 6.24 -3.06
C LEU A 158 -1.05 6.61 -2.60
N VAL A 159 -0.94 7.40 -1.55
CA VAL A 159 0.35 7.76 -0.95
C VAL A 159 0.52 7.03 0.38
N ALA A 160 1.69 6.43 0.63
CA ALA A 160 2.05 5.98 1.98
C ALA A 160 2.33 7.19 2.89
N ALA A 161 1.26 7.78 3.42
CA ALA A 161 1.29 8.99 4.24
C ALA A 161 0.89 8.68 5.69
N LEU A 162 1.77 9.02 6.63
CA LEU A 162 1.55 8.86 8.08
C LEU A 162 1.58 10.19 8.85
N GLY A 163 2.44 11.12 8.44
CA GLY A 163 2.54 12.44 9.06
C GLY A 163 1.45 13.40 8.58
N GLU A 164 1.04 14.35 9.43
CA GLU A 164 -0.06 15.28 9.13
C GLU A 164 0.12 16.02 7.80
N GLN A 165 1.30 16.57 7.55
CA GLN A 165 1.58 17.30 6.29
C GLN A 165 1.43 16.40 5.05
N MET A 166 1.87 15.13 5.15
CA MET A 166 1.74 14.16 4.06
C MET A 166 0.29 13.75 3.85
N LEU A 167 -0.48 13.56 4.93
CA LEU A 167 -1.90 13.24 4.86
C LEU A 167 -2.71 14.38 4.24
N ARG A 168 -2.40 15.63 4.61
CA ARG A 168 -3.01 16.81 3.98
C ARG A 168 -2.70 16.87 2.49
N LEU A 169 -1.45 16.61 2.11
CA LEU A 169 -1.07 16.58 0.70
C LEU A 169 -1.78 15.44 -0.07
N ALA A 170 -1.81 14.22 0.50
CA ALA A 170 -2.49 13.07 -0.08
C ALA A 170 -3.99 13.34 -0.27
N GLY A 171 -4.67 13.87 0.74
CA GLY A 171 -6.10 14.21 0.66
C GLY A 171 -6.42 15.27 -0.39
N LYS A 172 -5.54 16.27 -0.57
CA LYS A 172 -5.73 17.34 -1.57
C LYS A 172 -5.42 16.92 -3.01
N ARG A 173 -4.62 15.87 -3.22
CA ARG A 173 -4.03 15.59 -4.54
C ARG A 173 -4.27 14.19 -5.08
N THR A 174 -4.53 13.19 -4.23
CA THR A 174 -4.55 11.77 -4.61
C THR A 174 -5.87 11.10 -4.24
N ASP A 175 -5.99 9.79 -4.49
CA ASP A 175 -7.19 9.02 -4.18
C ASP A 175 -7.22 8.51 -2.73
N GLY A 176 -6.13 8.69 -1.97
CA GLY A 176 -6.08 8.32 -0.56
C GLY A 176 -4.70 7.93 -0.05
N THR A 177 -4.69 7.09 0.99
CA THR A 177 -3.47 6.61 1.65
C THR A 177 -3.41 5.09 1.77
N VAL A 178 -2.20 4.55 1.77
CA VAL A 178 -1.90 3.15 2.09
C VAL A 178 -1.01 3.09 3.33
N LEU A 179 -1.50 2.41 4.35
CA LEU A 179 -0.90 2.35 5.68
C LEU A 179 -0.28 0.99 5.90
N TRP A 180 0.85 0.96 6.60
CA TRP A 180 1.47 -0.25 7.11
C TRP A 180 1.77 -0.05 8.59
N MET A 181 1.58 -1.08 9.41
CA MET A 181 1.89 -1.03 10.86
C MET A 181 1.26 0.20 11.55
N THR A 182 -0.01 0.46 11.24
CA THR A 182 -0.78 1.59 11.79
C THR A 182 -2.13 1.06 12.25
N GLY A 183 -2.36 1.09 13.55
CA GLY A 183 -3.54 0.49 14.18
C GLY A 183 -4.80 1.36 14.11
N PRO A 184 -5.92 0.85 14.65
CA PRO A 184 -7.22 1.52 14.58
C PRO A 184 -7.27 2.83 15.38
N THR A 185 -6.53 2.99 16.47
CA THR A 185 -6.54 4.25 17.26
C THR A 185 -5.99 5.39 16.43
N THR A 186 -4.85 5.17 15.79
CA THR A 186 -4.20 6.15 14.91
C THR A 186 -5.04 6.42 13.67
N ILE A 187 -5.70 5.40 13.11
CA ILE A 187 -6.61 5.61 11.97
C ILE A 187 -7.74 6.57 12.37
N ARG A 188 -8.43 6.26 13.47
CA ARG A 188 -9.59 7.03 13.96
C ARG A 188 -9.22 8.45 14.37
N ASP A 189 -8.15 8.61 15.15
CA ASP A 189 -7.86 9.86 15.84
C ASP A 189 -6.93 10.78 15.02
N HIS A 190 -6.19 10.23 14.05
CA HIS A 190 -5.18 10.97 13.29
C HIS A 190 -5.32 10.84 11.77
N ILE A 191 -5.37 9.63 11.20
CA ILE A 191 -5.35 9.43 9.73
C ILE A 191 -6.65 9.91 9.08
N ALA A 192 -7.77 9.27 9.42
CA ALA A 192 -9.07 9.49 8.80
C ALA A 192 -9.55 10.94 8.90
N PRO A 193 -9.52 11.61 10.07
CA PRO A 193 -9.95 13.01 10.16
C PRO A 193 -9.03 13.94 9.35
N THR A 194 -7.71 13.73 9.38
CA THR A 194 -6.76 14.62 8.69
C THR A 194 -6.90 14.54 7.17
N ILE A 195 -6.91 13.33 6.61
CA ILE A 195 -6.97 13.14 5.15
C ILE A 195 -8.34 13.52 4.59
N THR A 196 -9.41 13.21 5.31
CA THR A 196 -10.78 13.54 4.90
C THR A 196 -11.01 15.05 4.94
N ALA A 197 -10.57 15.75 5.99
CA ALA A 197 -10.68 17.20 6.05
C ALA A 197 -9.94 17.88 4.89
N ALA A 198 -8.75 17.38 4.55
CA ALA A 198 -7.95 17.91 3.45
C ALA A 198 -8.59 17.65 2.07
N ALA A 199 -9.21 16.49 1.87
CA ALA A 199 -9.97 16.17 0.65
C ALA A 199 -11.21 17.08 0.52
N THR A 200 -11.96 17.26 1.60
CA THR A 200 -13.13 18.17 1.64
C THR A 200 -12.73 19.61 1.32
N GLU A 201 -11.64 20.12 1.91
CA GLU A 201 -11.11 21.46 1.63
C GLU A 201 -10.78 21.66 0.14
N ALA A 202 -10.30 20.60 -0.53
CA ALA A 202 -9.99 20.61 -1.96
C ALA A 202 -11.19 20.27 -2.87
N GLY A 203 -12.39 20.07 -2.32
CA GLY A 203 -13.59 19.69 -3.09
C GLY A 203 -13.49 18.30 -3.73
N ARG A 204 -12.73 17.38 -3.13
CA ARG A 204 -12.49 16.02 -3.64
C ARG A 204 -13.39 14.99 -2.96
N PRO A 205 -13.64 13.83 -3.60
CA PRO A 205 -14.31 12.70 -2.96
C PRO A 205 -13.60 12.24 -1.68
N ALA A 206 -14.33 11.51 -0.83
CA ALA A 206 -13.78 10.90 0.37
C ALA A 206 -12.57 9.99 -0.01
N PRO A 207 -11.42 10.15 0.66
CA PRO A 207 -10.21 9.41 0.34
C PRO A 207 -10.32 7.95 0.74
N ARG A 208 -9.69 7.07 -0.04
CA ARG A 208 -9.45 5.67 0.35
C ARG A 208 -8.42 5.61 1.48
N ILE A 209 -8.66 4.73 2.44
CA ILE A 209 -7.72 4.43 3.53
C ILE A 209 -7.50 2.92 3.52
N VAL A 210 -6.42 2.48 2.87
CA VAL A 210 -6.02 1.08 2.81
C VAL A 210 -5.14 0.77 4.02
N CYS A 211 -5.60 -0.07 4.93
CA CYS A 211 -4.87 -0.45 6.13
C CYS A 211 -4.28 -1.85 5.97
N ALA A 212 -2.95 -1.95 5.94
CA ALA A 212 -2.24 -3.21 5.93
C ALA A 212 -1.64 -3.53 7.31
N LEU A 213 -1.95 -4.72 7.85
CA LEU A 213 -1.46 -5.20 9.14
C LEU A 213 -1.13 -6.69 9.09
N PRO A 214 -0.18 -7.17 9.92
CA PRO A 214 -0.02 -8.58 10.17
C PRO A 214 -1.30 -9.18 10.74
N VAL A 215 -1.71 -10.33 10.23
CA VAL A 215 -2.90 -11.03 10.71
C VAL A 215 -2.66 -12.54 10.74
N LEU A 216 -3.09 -13.19 11.83
CA LEU A 216 -3.00 -14.63 11.97
C LEU A 216 -4.09 -15.17 12.92
N VAL A 217 -4.88 -16.10 12.41
CA VAL A 217 -5.74 -16.98 13.20
C VAL A 217 -4.88 -18.14 13.71
N THR A 218 -4.86 -18.35 15.03
CA THR A 218 -4.03 -19.38 15.66
C THR A 218 -4.52 -19.69 17.07
N ASP A 219 -4.22 -20.91 17.54
CA ASP A 219 -4.44 -21.33 18.92
C ASP A 219 -3.21 -21.06 19.82
N ASP A 220 -2.09 -20.60 19.24
CA ASP A 220 -0.87 -20.15 19.93
C ASP A 220 -0.61 -18.64 19.68
N PRO A 221 -1.39 -17.76 20.31
CA PRO A 221 -1.27 -16.32 20.08
C PRO A 221 0.06 -15.75 20.59
N ASP A 222 0.66 -16.34 21.62
CA ASP A 222 1.92 -15.85 22.19
C ASP A 222 3.10 -16.18 21.28
N GLY A 223 3.20 -17.43 20.80
CA GLY A 223 4.21 -17.80 19.81
C GLY A 223 4.04 -17.03 18.50
N ALA A 224 2.81 -16.73 18.08
CA ALA A 224 2.56 -15.87 16.93
C ALA A 224 3.04 -14.42 17.14
N ARG A 225 2.83 -13.83 18.33
CA ARG A 225 3.38 -12.50 18.65
C ARG A 225 4.90 -12.49 18.70
N GLU A 226 5.53 -13.53 19.24
CA GLU A 226 6.99 -13.67 19.20
C GLU A 226 7.52 -13.74 17.77
N ARG A 227 6.84 -14.48 16.87
CA ARG A 227 7.16 -14.50 15.44
C ARG A 227 7.03 -13.11 14.83
N ALA A 228 5.91 -12.42 15.06
CA ALA A 228 5.69 -11.06 14.57
C ALA A 228 6.78 -10.08 15.06
N ALA A 229 7.19 -10.18 16.33
CA ALA A 229 8.25 -9.35 16.90
C ALA A 229 9.59 -9.53 16.17
N LYS A 230 9.90 -10.75 15.72
CA LYS A 230 11.11 -11.07 14.96
C LYS A 230 11.00 -10.60 13.51
N VAL A 231 9.95 -11.01 12.81
CA VAL A 231 9.74 -10.74 11.37
C VAL A 231 9.64 -9.24 11.09
N PHE A 232 8.94 -8.50 11.95
CA PHE A 232 8.63 -7.09 11.71
C PHE A 232 9.51 -6.13 12.51
N LYS A 233 10.55 -6.62 13.19
CA LYS A 233 11.42 -5.86 14.11
C LYS A 233 11.87 -4.51 13.55
N ILE A 234 12.26 -4.47 12.28
CA ILE A 234 12.80 -3.27 11.64
C ILE A 234 11.83 -2.09 11.70
N TYR A 235 10.52 -2.33 11.56
CA TYR A 235 9.50 -1.30 11.57
C TYR A 235 9.39 -0.60 12.93
N GLY A 236 9.73 -1.28 14.04
CA GLY A 236 9.79 -0.66 15.36
C GLY A 236 10.90 0.38 15.51
N SER A 237 11.93 0.36 14.66
CA SER A 237 13.06 1.30 14.70
C SER A 237 12.96 2.45 13.70
N LEU A 238 12.05 2.36 12.73
CA LEU A 238 11.91 3.36 11.68
C LEU A 238 11.05 4.54 12.22
N PRO A 239 11.54 5.80 12.18
CA PRO A 239 10.90 6.91 12.87
C PRO A 239 9.42 7.11 12.54
N SER A 240 9.04 6.93 11.27
CA SER A 240 7.65 7.10 10.82
C SER A 240 6.69 6.09 11.43
N TYR A 241 7.11 4.81 11.52
CA TYR A 241 6.28 3.74 12.10
C TYR A 241 6.32 3.77 13.63
N ARG A 242 7.48 4.09 14.22
CA ARG A 242 7.62 4.30 15.66
C ARG A 242 6.62 5.34 16.16
N ALA A 243 6.53 6.48 15.48
CA ALA A 243 5.57 7.52 15.82
C ALA A 243 4.09 7.08 15.72
N MET A 244 3.75 6.11 14.87
CA MET A 244 2.39 5.54 14.80
C MET A 244 2.17 4.54 15.93
N MET A 245 3.13 3.67 16.21
CA MET A 245 3.07 2.74 17.34
C MET A 245 2.96 3.50 18.69
N ASP A 246 3.62 4.65 18.83
CA ASP A 246 3.50 5.50 20.03
C ASP A 246 2.06 6.02 20.22
N ARG A 247 1.36 6.36 19.13
CA ARG A 247 -0.06 6.76 19.17
C ARG A 247 -0.98 5.60 19.53
N GLU A 248 -0.59 4.37 19.20
CA GLU A 248 -1.31 3.16 19.61
C GLU A 248 -0.99 2.72 21.04
N GLY A 249 0.02 3.31 21.69
CA GLY A 249 0.56 2.78 22.95
C GLY A 249 1.25 1.41 22.79
N ALA A 250 1.65 1.05 21.57
CA ALA A 250 2.32 -0.21 21.26
C ALA A 250 3.82 -0.13 21.58
N ALA A 251 4.37 -1.12 22.28
CA ALA A 251 5.82 -1.22 22.51
C ALA A 251 6.56 -1.58 21.21
N GLY A 252 5.94 -2.38 20.35
CA GLY A 252 6.53 -2.76 19.07
C GLY A 252 5.52 -3.30 18.05
N PRO A 253 6.01 -3.75 16.88
CA PRO A 253 5.15 -4.22 15.78
C PRO A 253 4.30 -5.44 16.14
N ALA A 254 4.73 -6.26 17.10
CA ALA A 254 3.95 -7.41 17.57
C ALA A 254 2.62 -7.00 18.23
N ASP A 255 2.56 -5.84 18.87
CA ASP A 255 1.34 -5.35 19.51
C ASP A 255 0.29 -4.87 18.49
N LEU A 256 0.74 -4.55 17.28
CA LEU A 256 -0.13 -4.20 16.15
C LEU A 256 -0.58 -5.41 15.33
N ALA A 257 0.00 -6.60 15.55
CA ALA A 257 -0.41 -7.80 14.86
C ALA A 257 -1.81 -8.24 15.34
N ILE A 258 -2.70 -8.51 14.39
CA ILE A 258 -4.03 -9.04 14.66
C ILE A 258 -3.90 -10.56 14.82
N VAL A 259 -3.78 -11.02 16.05
CA VAL A 259 -3.52 -12.43 16.38
C VAL A 259 -4.52 -12.95 17.40
N GLY A 260 -5.10 -14.12 17.15
CA GLY A 260 -5.97 -14.83 18.09
C GLY A 260 -6.83 -15.90 17.40
N THR A 261 -7.92 -16.27 18.05
CA THR A 261 -8.98 -17.10 17.46
C THR A 261 -9.71 -16.38 16.32
N GLU A 262 -10.51 -17.11 15.55
CA GLU A 262 -11.30 -16.57 14.45
C GLU A 262 -12.15 -15.36 14.87
N ASP A 263 -12.89 -15.48 15.98
CA ASP A 263 -13.76 -14.42 16.49
C ASP A 263 -12.96 -13.17 16.91
N GLN A 264 -11.80 -13.38 17.56
CA GLN A 264 -10.94 -12.28 17.99
C GLN A 264 -10.31 -11.55 16.80
N VAL A 265 -9.87 -12.29 15.78
CA VAL A 265 -9.31 -11.71 14.55
C VAL A 265 -10.40 -10.97 13.77
N ALA A 266 -11.58 -11.58 13.62
CA ALA A 266 -12.73 -10.96 12.96
C ALA A 266 -13.10 -9.62 13.59
N GLU A 267 -13.21 -9.59 14.92
CA GLU A 267 -13.59 -8.38 15.65
C GLU A 267 -12.52 -7.27 15.52
N ARG A 268 -11.24 -7.63 15.56
CA ARG A 268 -10.14 -6.67 15.35
C ARG A 268 -10.15 -6.12 13.94
N VAL A 269 -10.41 -6.93 12.91
CA VAL A 269 -10.55 -6.44 11.53
C VAL A 269 -11.75 -5.49 11.40
N ARG A 270 -12.91 -5.82 11.99
CA ARG A 270 -14.07 -4.91 12.02
C ARG A 270 -13.76 -3.59 12.72
N THR A 271 -12.97 -3.63 13.79
CA THR A 271 -12.50 -2.42 14.49
C THR A 271 -11.66 -1.51 13.57
N VAL A 272 -10.86 -2.08 12.67
CA VAL A 272 -10.10 -1.30 11.67
C VAL A 272 -11.03 -0.56 10.71
N PHE A 273 -12.11 -1.19 10.25
CA PHE A 273 -13.14 -0.52 9.42
C PHE A 273 -13.89 0.55 10.22
N ALA A 274 -14.30 0.25 11.45
CA ALA A 274 -14.98 1.20 12.33
C ALA A 274 -14.11 2.44 12.65
N ALA A 275 -12.77 2.29 12.63
CA ALA A 275 -11.84 3.39 12.78
C ALA A 275 -11.76 4.30 11.54
N GLY A 276 -12.26 3.87 10.38
CA GLY A 276 -12.29 4.66 9.14
C GLY A 276 -11.49 4.07 7.99
N ALA A 277 -10.92 2.87 8.12
CA ALA A 277 -10.32 2.19 6.96
C ALA A 277 -11.40 1.85 5.93
N THR A 278 -11.08 2.03 4.65
CA THR A 278 -11.97 1.66 3.54
C THR A 278 -11.65 0.28 2.97
N GLU A 279 -10.44 -0.21 3.25
CA GLU A 279 -9.97 -1.52 2.82
C GLU A 279 -8.98 -2.06 3.85
N PHE A 280 -9.08 -3.35 4.19
CA PHE A 280 -8.11 -4.05 5.02
C PHE A 280 -7.28 -5.00 4.16
N VAL A 281 -5.96 -4.97 4.30
CA VAL A 281 -5.02 -5.84 3.58
C VAL A 281 -4.28 -6.71 4.58
N GLY A 282 -4.58 -8.01 4.56
CA GLY A 282 -3.94 -8.97 5.45
C GLY A 282 -2.52 -9.32 5.01
N ILE A 283 -1.57 -9.27 5.94
CA ILE A 283 -0.25 -9.91 5.79
C ILE A 283 -0.28 -11.17 6.65
N VAL A 284 -0.44 -12.33 6.01
CA VAL A 284 -0.38 -13.63 6.67
C VAL A 284 1.09 -14.01 6.81
N PHE A 285 1.57 -14.19 8.04
CA PHE A 285 3.00 -14.35 8.36
C PHE A 285 3.33 -15.73 8.96
N ALA A 286 2.55 -16.73 8.61
CA ALA A 286 2.79 -18.14 8.91
C ALA A 286 2.32 -19.00 7.73
N ASP A 287 2.69 -20.28 7.77
CA ASP A 287 2.29 -21.30 6.80
C ASP A 287 1.34 -22.33 7.42
N GLY A 288 0.86 -23.28 6.61
CA GLY A 288 0.06 -24.42 7.08
C GLY A 288 -1.39 -24.08 7.45
N ASP A 289 -1.90 -24.75 8.48
CA ASP A 289 -3.31 -24.68 8.86
C ASP A 289 -3.71 -23.29 9.38
N ASP A 290 -2.86 -22.63 10.18
CA ASP A 290 -3.09 -21.26 10.65
C ASP A 290 -3.22 -20.29 9.48
N ALA A 291 -2.37 -20.41 8.47
CA ALA A 291 -2.45 -19.59 7.26
C ALA A 291 -3.76 -19.84 6.50
N THR A 292 -4.17 -21.10 6.37
CA THR A 292 -5.40 -21.49 5.68
C THR A 292 -6.64 -20.96 6.42
N ARG A 293 -6.71 -21.14 7.75
CA ARG A 293 -7.76 -20.60 8.63
C ARG A 293 -7.83 -19.07 8.52
N THR A 294 -6.68 -18.40 8.55
CA THR A 294 -6.61 -16.93 8.43
C THR A 294 -7.18 -16.44 7.11
N ARG A 295 -6.78 -17.04 5.99
CA ARG A 295 -7.24 -16.63 4.66
C ARG A 295 -8.73 -16.88 4.47
N LYS A 296 -9.21 -18.04 4.95
CA LYS A 296 -10.65 -18.35 4.95
C LYS A 296 -11.45 -17.33 5.76
N LEU A 297 -11.01 -17.00 6.97
CA LEU A 297 -11.68 -16.00 7.79
C LEU A 297 -11.75 -14.64 7.08
N LEU A 298 -10.64 -14.17 6.52
CA LEU A 298 -10.58 -12.87 5.84
C LEU A 298 -11.59 -12.77 4.68
N THR A 299 -11.76 -13.84 3.91
CA THR A 299 -12.71 -13.88 2.79
C THR A 299 -14.16 -14.01 3.28
N ASP A 300 -14.40 -14.76 4.37
CA ASP A 300 -15.72 -14.86 5.01
C ASP A 300 -16.18 -13.50 5.63
N LEU A 301 -15.26 -12.58 5.97
CA LEU A 301 -15.61 -11.24 6.47
C LEU A 301 -16.21 -10.32 5.40
N LYS A 302 -16.21 -10.72 4.13
CA LYS A 302 -16.75 -9.91 3.05
C LYS A 302 -18.29 -9.86 3.08
N SER A 303 -18.92 -10.97 3.46
CA SER A 303 -20.37 -11.15 3.60
C SER A 303 -20.92 -10.48 4.85
#